data_AF-A0AAD4Y339-F1
#
_entry.id   AF-A0AAD4Y339-F1
#
_cell.length_a   1.000
_cell.length_b   1.000
_cell.length_c   1.000
_cell.angle_alpha   90.00
_cell.angle_beta   90.00
_cell.angle_gamma   90.00
#
_symmetry.space_group_name_H-M   'P 1'
#
loop_
_entity.id
_entity.type
_entity.pdbx_description
1 polymer ?
#
loop_
_entity_poly.entity_id
_entity_poly.type
_entity_poly.pdbx_seq_one_letter_code
_entity_poly.pdbx_strand_id
1 'polypeptide(L)'
;MEGLCGPNQWRERQQGFPMKQGVLTHGQIRLLLSKGHSCYRPRKTGERKRKSVRGCIVDATLSVLNLVIVKKGEKDIPGLTDTTVPRRLGPKRASRIRKLFNLSKEDDVRQYVVRKPLNKDGKKPRTKAPKIQRLVTP
;
A
#
# COMPACT_ATOMS: atom_id res chain seq x y z
N MET A 1 16.55 -13.38 13.94
CA MET A 1 15.68 -12.26 13.48
C MET A 1 16.53 -11.01 13.39
N GLU A 2 17.52 -11.00 12.49
CA GLU A 2 18.39 -9.84 12.29
C GLU A 2 17.92 -9.09 11.05
N GLY A 3 17.74 -7.77 11.16
CA GLY A 3 17.45 -6.91 10.01
C GLY A 3 15.99 -6.51 9.81
N LEU A 4 15.35 -5.95 10.84
CA LEU A 4 14.09 -5.20 10.68
C LEU A 4 14.39 -3.70 10.65
N CYS A 5 14.29 -3.08 9.47
CA CYS A 5 14.34 -1.63 9.30
C CYS A 5 13.48 -1.23 8.10
N GLY A 6 12.30 -0.64 8.29
CA GLY A 6 11.47 -0.13 7.19
C GLY A 6 10.06 0.33 7.59
N PRO A 7 9.43 1.26 6.83
CA PRO A 7 8.67 2.38 7.36
C PRO A 7 7.23 2.04 7.77
N ASN A 8 6.83 2.59 8.91
CA ASN A 8 5.63 2.27 9.67
C ASN A 8 4.31 2.58 8.93
N GLN A 9 3.47 1.55 8.75
CA GLN A 9 2.05 1.68 8.38
C GLN A 9 1.19 1.32 9.61
N TRP A 10 0.34 2.24 10.05
CA TRP A 10 -0.16 2.40 11.44
C TRP A 10 -1.43 1.60 11.84
N ARG A 11 -1.46 1.01 13.06
CA ARG A 11 -2.58 0.75 14.04
C ARG A 11 -2.22 -0.42 15.00
N GLU A 12 -2.69 -0.61 16.23
CA GLU A 12 -3.82 -0.11 17.06
C GLU A 12 -3.50 -0.35 18.57
N ARG A 13 -4.21 0.33 19.51
CA ARG A 13 -4.12 0.14 20.98
C ARG A 13 -5.52 -0.03 21.59
N GLN A 14 -5.61 -0.39 22.87
CA GLN A 14 -6.84 -0.60 23.66
C GLN A 14 -7.94 0.49 23.57
N GLN A 15 -7.63 1.72 23.10
CA GLN A 15 -8.60 2.80 22.81
C GLN A 15 -8.61 3.27 21.32
N GLY A 16 -7.87 2.61 20.43
CA GLY A 16 -7.98 2.76 18.97
C GLY A 16 -7.22 3.92 18.30
N PHE A 17 -6.42 4.72 19.03
CA PHE A 17 -5.72 5.86 18.41
C PHE A 17 -4.48 5.42 17.59
N PRO A 18 -4.38 5.83 16.31
CA PRO A 18 -3.19 5.54 15.50
C PRO A 18 -2.01 6.43 15.92
N MET A 19 -0.79 5.89 15.79
CA MET A 19 0.43 6.68 15.95
C MET A 19 0.69 7.55 14.70
N LYS A 20 1.47 8.61 14.84
CA LYS A 20 1.81 9.54 13.74
C LYS A 20 3.28 9.94 13.75
N GLN A 21 3.90 9.87 12.57
CA GLN A 21 5.27 10.32 12.36
C GLN A 21 5.42 11.82 12.64
N GLY A 22 6.52 12.18 13.30
CA GLY A 22 6.87 13.57 13.61
C GLY A 22 6.27 14.10 14.92
N VAL A 23 5.56 13.27 15.68
CA VAL A 23 5.09 13.59 17.02
C VAL A 23 6.00 12.90 18.02
N LEU A 24 7.02 13.62 18.48
CA LEU A 24 8.14 13.10 19.28
C LEU A 24 7.78 12.90 20.77
N THR A 25 6.65 12.24 21.03
CA THR A 25 6.19 11.91 22.39
C THR A 25 5.75 10.45 22.46
N HIS A 26 5.75 9.86 23.66
CA HIS A 26 5.23 8.50 23.88
C HIS A 26 3.68 8.51 24.05
N GLY A 27 3.15 9.59 24.61
CA GLY A 27 1.74 9.79 24.90
C GLY A 27 0.88 10.26 23.71
N GLN A 28 -0.35 10.66 24.01
CA GLN A 28 -1.32 11.16 23.04
C GLN A 28 -1.39 12.69 23.06
N ILE A 29 -1.50 13.30 21.88
CA ILE A 29 -1.62 14.76 21.72
C ILE A 29 -2.78 15.07 20.78
N ARG A 30 -3.45 16.21 21.02
CA ARG A 30 -4.53 16.70 20.17
C ARG A 30 -4.02 17.69 19.12
N LEU A 31 -3.87 17.22 17.89
CA LEU A 31 -3.39 18.00 16.75
C LEU A 31 -4.53 18.46 15.84
N LEU A 32 -4.38 19.63 15.22
CA LEU A 32 -5.30 20.15 14.20
C LEU A 32 -4.94 19.57 12.83
N LEU A 33 -5.67 18.55 12.38
CA LEU A 33 -5.41 17.83 11.12
C LEU A 33 -6.25 18.40 9.97
N SER A 34 -5.67 18.41 8.77
CA SER A 34 -6.21 18.88 7.50
C SER A 34 -6.10 17.76 6.44
N LYS A 35 -6.57 18.04 5.22
CA LYS A 35 -6.46 17.11 4.09
C LYS A 35 -4.99 16.76 3.80
N GLY A 36 -4.69 15.47 3.67
CA GLY A 36 -3.35 14.96 3.35
C GLY A 36 -2.52 14.54 4.56
N HIS A 37 -2.90 14.94 5.78
CA HIS A 37 -2.27 14.39 6.97
C HIS A 37 -2.72 12.94 7.23
N SER A 38 -1.78 12.11 7.71
CA SER A 38 -2.09 10.80 8.27
C SER A 38 -3.07 10.91 9.45
N CYS A 39 -3.80 9.82 9.71
CA CYS A 39 -4.76 9.69 10.83
C CYS A 39 -6.07 10.51 10.68
N TYR A 40 -6.27 11.23 9.56
CA TYR A 40 -7.49 11.96 9.29
C TYR A 40 -7.90 11.93 7.82
N ARG A 41 -9.21 11.81 7.58
CA ARG A 41 -9.84 11.96 6.27
C ARG A 41 -10.96 12.99 6.41
N PRO A 42 -10.83 14.18 5.80
CA PRO A 42 -11.86 15.22 5.89
C PRO A 42 -13.15 14.76 5.21
N ARG A 43 -14.30 15.22 5.72
CA ARG A 43 -15.62 14.93 5.15
C ARG A 43 -16.06 16.03 4.20
N LYS A 44 -15.71 17.28 4.51
CA LYS A 44 -15.93 18.44 3.65
C LYS A 44 -14.60 18.99 3.13
N THR A 45 -14.64 19.64 1.97
CA THR A 45 -13.48 20.35 1.42
C THR A 45 -13.11 21.50 2.36
N GLY A 46 -11.82 21.68 2.65
CA GLY A 46 -11.32 22.72 3.55
C GLY A 46 -11.46 22.42 5.05
N GLU A 47 -12.11 21.31 5.43
CA GLU A 47 -12.30 20.95 6.84
C GLU A 47 -10.96 20.66 7.54
N ARG A 48 -10.77 21.30 8.70
CA ARG A 48 -9.72 20.97 9.67
C ARG A 48 -10.37 20.48 10.95
N LYS A 49 -9.84 19.41 11.55
CA LYS A 49 -10.39 18.85 12.79
C LYS A 49 -9.28 18.53 13.79
N ARG A 50 -9.49 18.96 15.04
CA ARG A 50 -8.59 18.63 16.14
C ARG A 50 -8.87 17.20 16.63
N LYS A 51 -7.89 16.31 16.50
CA LYS A 51 -8.00 14.89 16.88
C LYS A 51 -6.84 14.46 17.77
N SER A 52 -7.14 13.57 18.71
CA SER A 52 -6.12 12.87 19.49
C SER A 52 -5.39 11.88 18.59
N VAL A 53 -4.06 11.95 18.63
CA VAL A 53 -3.16 11.09 17.87
C VAL A 53 -2.03 10.68 18.81
N ARG A 54 -1.54 9.46 18.67
CA ARG A 54 -0.43 9.00 19.47
C ARG A 54 0.91 9.38 18.84
N GLY A 55 1.91 9.68 19.65
CA GLY A 55 3.23 9.98 19.15
C GLY A 55 3.96 8.77 18.56
N CYS A 56 5.10 9.01 17.92
CA CYS A 56 5.87 7.99 17.21
C CYS A 56 6.81 7.18 18.11
N ILE A 57 6.98 7.57 19.38
CA ILE A 57 7.85 6.86 20.32
C ILE A 57 7.12 5.60 20.81
N VAL A 58 7.81 4.47 20.71
CA VAL A 58 7.32 3.14 21.10
C VAL A 58 7.42 3.02 22.63
N ASP A 59 6.37 2.49 23.25
CA ASP A 59 6.29 2.27 24.70
C ASP A 59 5.51 0.98 24.97
N ALA A 60 5.81 0.31 26.09
CA ALA A 60 5.28 -0.99 26.51
C ALA A 60 3.75 -1.04 26.55
N THR A 61 3.10 0.11 26.72
CA THR A 61 1.64 0.16 26.78
C THR A 61 0.94 -0.13 25.42
N LEU A 62 1.72 -0.40 24.34
CA LEU A 62 1.27 -0.73 22.97
C LEU A 62 0.53 -2.08 22.89
N SER A 63 -0.55 -2.15 22.10
CA SER A 63 -1.23 -3.44 21.83
C SER A 63 -0.71 -4.10 20.57
N VAL A 64 -0.58 -3.34 19.46
CA VAL A 64 -0.11 -3.86 18.18
C VAL A 64 0.97 -2.94 17.61
N LEU A 65 2.04 -3.54 17.09
CA LEU A 65 3.11 -2.85 16.36
C LEU A 65 3.27 -3.50 14.99
N ASN A 66 3.15 -2.69 13.93
CA ASN A 66 3.29 -3.16 12.56
C ASN A 66 4.74 -3.03 12.11
N LEU A 67 5.33 -4.13 11.65
CA LEU A 67 6.71 -4.22 11.20
C LEU A 67 6.74 -4.55 9.71
N VAL A 68 7.77 -4.05 9.02
CA VAL A 68 8.04 -4.38 7.62
C VAL A 68 9.41 -5.06 7.53
N ILE A 69 9.44 -6.26 6.98
CA ILE A 69 10.67 -6.99 6.71
C ILE A 69 11.29 -6.41 5.43
N VAL A 70 12.54 -5.95 5.52
CA VAL A 70 13.26 -5.35 4.38
C VAL A 70 14.34 -6.27 3.83
N LYS A 71 14.93 -7.13 4.67
CA LYS A 71 15.90 -8.14 4.26
C LYS A 71 15.51 -9.50 4.84
N LYS A 72 15.68 -10.55 4.04
CA LYS A 72 15.50 -11.94 4.46
C LYS A 72 16.79 -12.40 5.15
N GLY A 73 16.66 -13.10 6.28
CA GLY A 73 17.78 -13.73 6.97
C GLY A 73 18.09 -15.13 6.40
N GLU A 74 18.96 -15.88 7.07
CA GLU A 74 19.36 -17.23 6.64
C GLU A 74 18.23 -18.26 6.70
N LYS A 75 17.36 -18.15 7.72
CA LYS A 75 16.24 -19.07 7.93
C LYS A 75 14.93 -18.46 7.48
N ASP A 76 14.12 -19.30 6.85
CA ASP A 76 12.78 -18.95 6.40
C ASP A 76 11.80 -18.90 7.57
N ILE A 77 10.86 -17.96 7.49
CA ILE A 77 9.81 -17.76 8.49
C ILE A 77 8.50 -18.32 7.91
N PRO A 78 7.91 -19.35 8.56
CA PRO A 78 6.74 -20.01 8.06
C PRO A 78 5.56 -19.05 7.91
N GLY A 79 4.89 -19.12 6.76
CA GLY A 79 3.71 -18.30 6.44
C GLY A 79 3.98 -16.85 6.05
N LEU A 80 5.23 -16.37 6.13
CA LEU A 80 5.62 -15.01 5.72
C LEU A 80 6.55 -15.02 4.52
N THR A 81 7.66 -15.77 4.59
CA THR A 81 8.66 -15.80 3.51
C THR A 81 8.51 -16.97 2.55
N ASP A 82 7.74 -17.98 2.93
CA ASP A 82 7.65 -19.25 2.20
C ASP A 82 6.73 -19.16 0.98
N THR A 83 5.73 -18.28 1.04
CA THR A 83 4.74 -18.15 -0.03
C THR A 83 4.86 -16.79 -0.71
N THR A 84 4.94 -16.80 -2.04
CA THR A 84 4.96 -15.57 -2.83
C THR A 84 3.57 -15.29 -3.38
N VAL A 85 2.93 -14.23 -2.88
CA VAL A 85 1.64 -13.77 -3.41
C VAL A 85 1.88 -12.81 -4.59
N PRO A 86 1.48 -13.16 -5.83
CA PRO A 86 1.71 -12.30 -6.98
C PRO A 86 0.84 -11.03 -6.93
N ARG A 87 1.32 -9.96 -7.57
CA ARG A 87 0.54 -8.72 -7.70
C ARG A 87 -0.71 -8.96 -8.55
N ARG A 88 -1.87 -8.70 -7.97
CA ARG A 88 -3.18 -8.94 -8.60
C ARG A 88 -3.44 -8.12 -9.87
N LEU A 89 -2.87 -6.92 -9.99
CA LEU A 89 -3.13 -5.99 -11.08
C LEU A 89 -1.82 -5.54 -11.75
N GLY A 90 -1.82 -5.60 -13.08
CA GLY A 90 -0.75 -5.04 -13.90
C GLY A 90 -0.87 -3.53 -14.14
N PRO A 91 0.13 -2.93 -14.80
CA PRO A 91 0.13 -1.50 -15.14
C PRO A 91 -0.99 -1.15 -16.13
N LYS A 92 -1.66 0.00 -15.92
CA LYS A 92 -2.74 0.52 -16.78
C LYS A 92 -2.29 1.59 -17.79
N ARG A 93 -1.25 2.35 -17.46
CA ARG A 93 -0.76 3.47 -18.29
C ARG A 93 0.23 2.95 -19.33
N ALA A 94 0.13 3.41 -20.58
CA ALA A 94 1.00 2.95 -21.68
C ALA A 94 2.50 3.01 -21.33
N SER A 95 2.98 4.13 -20.77
CA SER A 95 4.39 4.28 -20.37
C SER A 95 4.84 3.31 -19.27
N ARG A 96 3.94 2.87 -18.37
CA ARG A 96 4.26 1.88 -17.34
C ARG A 96 4.28 0.46 -17.87
N ILE A 97 3.48 0.17 -18.90
CA ILE A 97 3.51 -1.13 -19.58
C ILE A 97 4.82 -1.25 -20.37
N ARG A 98 5.20 -0.21 -21.12
CA ARG A 98 6.49 -0.16 -21.82
C ARG A 98 7.68 -0.39 -20.89
N LYS A 99 7.71 0.30 -19.74
CA LYS A 99 8.77 0.13 -18.74
C LYS A 99 8.83 -1.27 -18.14
N LEU A 100 7.69 -1.96 -18.02
CA LEU A 100 7.65 -3.29 -17.40
C LEU A 100 8.18 -4.37 -18.35
N PHE A 101 7.91 -4.25 -19.65
CA PHE A 101 8.33 -5.19 -20.68
C PHE A 101 9.54 -4.71 -21.49
N ASN A 102 10.19 -3.61 -21.07
CA ASN A 102 11.32 -2.98 -21.77
C ASN A 102 11.04 -2.71 -23.26
N LEU A 103 9.83 -2.26 -23.59
CA LEU A 103 9.41 -1.96 -24.96
C LEU A 103 9.91 -0.59 -25.43
N SER A 104 10.13 -0.47 -26.73
CA SER A 104 10.41 0.78 -27.44
C SER A 104 9.15 1.64 -27.60
N LYS A 105 9.28 2.80 -28.24
CA LYS A 105 8.15 3.71 -28.47
C LYS A 105 7.29 3.23 -29.65
N GLU A 106 7.92 2.50 -30.55
CA GLU A 106 7.41 1.97 -31.81
C GLU A 106 6.52 0.74 -31.56
N ASP A 107 6.76 0.00 -30.48
CA ASP A 107 6.01 -1.20 -30.12
C ASP A 107 4.56 -0.91 -29.71
N ASP A 108 3.64 -1.75 -30.20
CA ASP A 108 2.23 -1.70 -29.81
C ASP A 108 2.02 -2.28 -28.40
N VAL A 109 1.68 -1.38 -27.49
CA VAL A 109 1.45 -1.65 -26.08
C VAL A 109 0.19 -2.48 -25.82
N ARG A 110 -0.74 -2.59 -26.79
CA ARG A 110 -2.02 -3.32 -26.65
C ARG A 110 -1.83 -4.82 -26.47
N GLN A 111 -0.80 -5.39 -27.09
CA GLN A 111 -0.53 -6.83 -27.07
C GLN A 111 0.02 -7.29 -25.70
N TYR A 112 0.77 -6.42 -25.02
CA TYR A 112 1.48 -6.71 -23.77
C TYR A 112 0.66 -6.43 -22.49
N VAL A 113 -0.64 -6.18 -22.60
CA VAL A 113 -1.47 -5.91 -21.41
C VAL A 113 -1.72 -7.21 -20.64
N VAL A 114 -1.29 -7.24 -19.38
CA VAL A 114 -1.58 -8.34 -18.46
C VAL A 114 -3.09 -8.50 -18.30
N ARG A 115 -3.61 -9.65 -18.75
CA ARG A 115 -5.03 -10.00 -18.63
C ARG A 115 -5.26 -10.80 -17.36
N LYS A 116 -6.33 -10.49 -16.65
CA LYS A 116 -6.73 -11.23 -15.46
C LYS A 116 -7.70 -12.34 -15.85
N PRO A 117 -7.40 -13.63 -15.55
CA PRO A 117 -8.39 -14.69 -15.68
C PRO A 117 -9.48 -14.55 -14.62
N LEU A 118 -10.72 -14.78 -15.02
CA LEU A 118 -11.90 -14.81 -14.16
C LEU A 118 -12.56 -16.17 -14.33
N ASN A 119 -12.26 -17.05 -13.38
CA ASN A 119 -12.92 -18.34 -13.26
C ASN A 119 -13.92 -18.20 -12.12
N LYS A 120 -15.21 -18.21 -12.44
CA LYS A 120 -16.32 -18.20 -11.48
C LYS A 120 -17.16 -19.43 -11.73
N ASP A 121 -17.56 -20.12 -10.67
CA ASP A 121 -18.37 -21.32 -10.77
C ASP A 121 -19.68 -21.02 -11.52
N GLY A 122 -20.03 -21.89 -12.48
CA GLY A 122 -21.19 -21.73 -13.34
C GLY A 122 -21.06 -20.69 -14.47
N LYS A 123 -19.89 -20.04 -14.65
CA LYS A 123 -19.65 -19.12 -15.78
C LYS A 123 -18.45 -19.57 -16.60
N LYS A 124 -18.56 -19.45 -17.93
CA LYS A 124 -17.45 -19.73 -18.85
C LYS A 124 -16.20 -18.92 -18.43
N PRO A 125 -15.00 -19.52 -18.49
CA PRO A 125 -13.78 -18.81 -18.16
C PRO A 125 -13.61 -17.61 -19.09
N ARG A 126 -13.37 -16.42 -18.51
CA ARG A 126 -13.19 -15.17 -19.27
C ARG A 126 -11.96 -14.45 -18.78
N THR A 127 -11.29 -13.72 -19.67
CA THR A 127 -10.20 -12.83 -19.30
C THR A 127 -10.64 -11.37 -19.37
N LYS A 128 -10.18 -10.53 -18.43
CA LYS A 128 -10.39 -9.07 -18.47
C LYS A 128 -9.06 -8.34 -18.54
N ALA A 129 -9.00 -7.35 -19.43
CA ALA A 129 -7.88 -6.43 -19.54
C ALA A 129 -8.32 -5.02 -19.09
N PRO A 130 -7.44 -4.24 -18.43
CA PRO A 130 -7.70 -2.83 -18.19
C PRO A 130 -7.68 -2.02 -19.50
N LYS A 131 -8.58 -1.04 -19.65
CA LYS A 131 -8.47 -0.03 -20.70
C LYS A 131 -7.17 0.75 -20.51
N ILE A 132 -6.29 0.75 -21.51
CA ILE A 132 -5.01 1.47 -21.47
C ILE A 132 -5.27 2.97 -21.40
N GLN A 133 -4.54 3.66 -20.52
CA GLN A 133 -4.58 5.11 -20.41
C GLN A 133 -3.36 5.75 -21.08
N ARG A 134 -3.55 6.92 -21.72
CA ARG A 134 -2.51 7.69 -22.42
C ARG A 134 -1.86 6.91 -23.56
N LEU A 135 -2.65 6.15 -24.30
CA LEU A 135 -2.26 5.57 -25.58
C LEU A 135 -2.63 6.57 -26.67
N VAL A 136 -1.73 6.82 -27.63
CA VAL A 136 -2.05 7.59 -28.83
C VAL A 136 -2.96 6.72 -29.69
N THR A 137 -4.16 7.20 -29.98
CA THR A 137 -5.07 6.57 -30.92
C THR A 137 -5.13 7.45 -32.18
N PRO A 138 -5.20 6.86 -33.38
CA PRO A 138 -5.59 7.62 -34.57
C PRO A 138 -6.98 8.23 -34.40
#